data_AF-A0AAP2Z2W2-F1
#
_entry.id   AF-A0AAP2Z2W2-F1
#
_cell.length_a   1.000
_cell.length_b   1.000
_cell.length_c   1.000
_cell.angle_alpha   90.00
_cell.angle_beta   90.00
_cell.angle_gamma   90.00
#
_symmetry.space_group_name_H-M   'P 1'
#
loop_
_entity.id
_entity.type
_entity.pdbx_description
1 polymer ?
#
loop_
_entity_poly.entity_id
_entity_poly.type
_entity_poly.pdbx_seq_one_letter_code
_entity_poly.pdbx_strand_id
1 'polypeptide(L)' 'MSNGVDVDPDAKEVSGVRKLRRSGDSYVISIPPEVLDMSGLEPGEHYKVAAPFEGGEITISPKESEEDTEDENDS' A
#
# COMPACT_ATOMS: atom_id res chain seq x y z
N MET A 1 -24.80 6.08 0.35
CA MET A 1 -23.90 7.18 -0.04
C MET A 1 -22.70 6.52 -0.67
N SER A 2 -22.44 6.74 -1.96
CA SER A 2 -21.26 6.19 -2.62
C SER A 2 -20.02 6.82 -1.98
N ASN A 3 -19.14 6.01 -1.40
CA ASN A 3 -17.96 6.43 -0.62
C ASN A 3 -16.85 7.08 -1.48
N GLY A 4 -17.19 7.74 -2.58
CA GLY A 4 -16.23 8.37 -3.49
C GLY A 4 -15.22 7.37 -4.06
N VAL A 5 -15.68 6.14 -4.32
CA VAL A 5 -14.96 5.08 -5.02
C VAL A 5 -15.69 4.78 -6.32
N ASP A 6 -14.93 4.46 -7.35
CA ASP A 6 -15.40 4.05 -8.67
C ASP A 6 -15.02 2.58 -8.88
N VAL A 7 -15.96 1.78 -9.39
CA VAL A 7 -15.74 0.37 -9.69
C VAL A 7 -15.80 0.24 -11.20
N ASP A 8 -14.67 -0.09 -11.80
CA ASP A 8 -14.55 -0.31 -13.24
C ASP A 8 -14.33 -1.81 -13.51
N PRO A 9 -15.38 -2.54 -13.93
CA PRO A 9 -15.27 -3.96 -14.24
C PRO A 9 -14.41 -4.25 -15.47
N ASP A 10 -14.32 -3.31 -16.41
CA ASP A 10 -13.57 -3.47 -17.66
C ASP A 10 -12.06 -3.33 -17.38
N ALA A 11 -11.69 -2.34 -16.56
CA ALA A 11 -10.33 -2.18 -16.05
C ALA A 11 -9.96 -3.19 -14.95
N LYS A 12 -10.96 -3.88 -14.36
CA LYS A 12 -10.84 -4.77 -13.20
C LYS A 12 -10.23 -4.06 -11.98
N GLU A 13 -10.69 -2.83 -11.74
CA GLU A 13 -10.16 -1.98 -10.69
C GLU A 13 -11.28 -1.40 -9.82
N VAL A 14 -10.98 -1.25 -8.53
CA VAL A 14 -11.72 -0.36 -7.63
C VAL A 14 -10.80 0.78 -7.28
N SER A 15 -11.19 2.01 -7.61
CA SER A 15 -10.34 3.19 -7.46
C SER A 15 -11.06 4.28 -6.68
N GLY A 16 -10.32 5.27 -6.20
CA GLY A 16 -10.92 6.41 -5.50
C GLY A 16 -9.98 7.60 -5.41
N VAL A 17 -10.50 8.79 -5.65
CA VAL A 17 -9.70 10.03 -5.55
C VAL A 17 -9.65 10.51 -4.10
N ARG A 18 -8.44 10.77 -3.59
CA ARG A 18 -8.21 11.18 -2.21
C ARG A 18 -7.20 12.32 -2.13
N LYS A 19 -7.41 13.21 -1.16
CA LYS A 19 -6.52 14.33 -0.90
C LYS A 19 -5.35 13.87 -0.03
N LEU A 20 -4.12 14.11 -0.49
CA LEU A 20 -2.91 13.96 0.31
C LEU A 20 -2.90 15.01 1.43
N ARG A 21 -2.58 14.60 2.66
CA ARG A 21 -2.61 15.46 3.85
C ARG A 21 -1.28 15.37 4.58
N ARG A 22 -0.85 16.47 5.19
CA ARG A 22 0.32 16.47 6.07
C ARG A 22 -0.10 16.02 7.47
N SER A 23 0.69 15.13 8.09
CA SER A 23 0.53 14.65 9.46
C SER A 23 1.92 14.62 10.12
N GLY A 24 2.23 15.65 10.89
CA GLY A 24 3.58 15.88 11.41
C GLY A 24 4.60 16.05 10.27
N ASP A 25 5.63 15.20 10.28
CA ASP A 25 6.70 15.16 9.28
C ASP A 25 6.41 14.20 8.11
N SER A 26 5.23 13.59 8.09
CA SER A 26 4.81 12.64 7.05
C SER A 26 3.61 13.17 6.25
N TYR A 27 3.41 12.56 5.08
CA TYR A 27 2.17 12.70 4.33
C TYR A 27 1.33 11.43 4.44
N VAL A 28 0.01 11.61 4.50
CA VAL A 28 -0.96 10.52 4.61
C VAL A 28 -2.02 10.68 3.53
N ILE A 29 -2.35 9.56 2.89
CA ILE A 29 -3.51 9.39 2.03
C ILE A 29 -4.41 8.32 2.66
N SER A 30 -5.70 8.59 2.75
CA SER A 30 -6.66 7.63 3.30
C SER A 30 -7.04 6.64 2.20
N ILE A 31 -6.77 5.35 2.40
CA ILE A 31 -7.20 4.29 1.49
C ILE A 31 -8.69 4.00 1.78
N PRO A 32 -9.58 4.03 0.76
CA PRO A 32 -10.97 3.62 0.94
C PRO A 32 -11.06 2.15 1.39
N PRO A 33 -12.00 1.77 2.29
CA PRO A 33 -12.17 0.38 2.70
C PRO A 33 -12.33 -0.58 1.53
N GLU A 34 -13.12 -0.19 0.51
CA GLU A 34 -13.38 -1.03 -0.66
C GLU A 34 -12.13 -1.27 -1.50
N VAL A 35 -11.20 -0.31 -1.53
CA VAL A 35 -9.89 -0.47 -2.20
C VAL A 35 -8.97 -1.34 -1.34
N LEU A 36 -9.00 -1.14 -0.01
CA LEU A 36 -8.20 -1.92 0.93
C LEU A 36 -8.57 -3.41 0.84
N ASP A 37 -9.87 -3.73 0.87
CA ASP A 37 -10.41 -5.09 0.81
C ASP A 37 -9.97 -5.83 -0.47
N MET A 38 -9.85 -5.12 -1.59
CA MET A 38 -9.41 -5.68 -2.87
C MET A 38 -7.89 -5.76 -3.01
N SER A 39 -7.13 -4.96 -2.26
CA SER A 39 -5.67 -4.87 -2.34
C SER A 39 -4.94 -6.00 -1.61
N GLY A 40 -5.60 -6.72 -0.70
CA GLY A 40 -4.98 -7.72 0.16
C GLY A 40 -4.06 -7.14 1.25
N LEU A 41 -4.12 -5.83 1.48
CA LEU A 41 -3.43 -5.17 2.59
C LEU A 41 -4.26 -5.29 3.88
N GLU A 42 -3.58 -5.44 5.00
CA GLU A 42 -4.16 -5.63 6.32
C GLU A 42 -3.78 -4.45 7.25
N PRO A 43 -4.76 -3.84 7.95
CA PRO A 43 -4.46 -2.81 8.95
C PRO A 43 -3.57 -3.33 10.07
N GLY A 44 -2.52 -2.58 10.40
CA GLY A 44 -1.60 -2.90 11.50
C GLY A 44 -0.30 -3.58 11.07
N GLU A 45 -0.23 -4.05 9.84
CA GLU A 45 0.97 -4.66 9.26
C GLU A 45 1.98 -3.64 8.72
N HIS A 46 3.22 -4.10 8.52
CA HIS A 46 4.30 -3.28 7.97
C HIS A 46 4.41 -3.47 6.45
N TYR A 47 4.42 -2.35 5.73
CA TYR A 47 4.52 -2.33 4.27
C TYR A 47 5.71 -1.49 3.81
N LYS A 48 6.29 -1.91 2.68
CA LYS A 48 7.26 -1.13 1.93
C LYS A 48 6.52 -0.12 1.07
N VAL A 49 6.93 1.15 1.16
CA VAL A 49 6.44 2.24 0.32
C VAL A 49 7.61 2.72 -0.54
N ALA A 50 7.49 2.61 -1.87
CA ALA A 50 8.56 2.96 -2.79
C ALA A 50 8.03 3.78 -3.96
N ALA A 51 8.90 4.63 -4.51
CA ALA A 51 8.67 5.36 -5.76
C ALA A 51 9.96 5.34 -6.59
N PRO A 52 9.88 5.29 -7.93
CA PRO A 52 11.05 5.41 -8.78
C PRO A 52 11.67 6.81 -8.68
N PHE A 53 13.00 6.89 -8.83
CA PHE A 53 13.73 8.17 -8.77
C PHE A 53 13.31 9.16 -9.86
N GLU A 54 12.86 8.65 -11.00
CA GLU A 54 12.38 9.47 -12.13
C GLU A 54 10.97 10.05 -11.87
N GLY A 55 10.34 9.66 -10.76
CA GLY A 55 8.96 10.02 -10.42
C GLY A 55 7.94 9.09 -11.09
N GLY A 56 6.68 9.17 -10.65
CA GLY A 56 5.61 8.31 -11.13
C GLY A 56 4.73 7.83 -9.98
N GLU A 57 4.44 6.53 -9.97
CA GLU A 57 3.54 5.90 -9.01
C GLU A 57 4.26 5.53 -7.72
N ILE A 58 3.52 5.58 -6.60
CA ILE A 58 3.95 5.01 -5.33
C ILE A 58 3.42 3.58 -5.27
N THR A 59 4.30 2.62 -5.08
CA THR A 59 3.94 1.22 -4.85
C THR A 59 3.95 0.92 -3.35
N ILE A 60 2.89 0.26 -2.87
CA ILE A 60 2.81 -0.31 -1.53
C ILE A 60 2.85 -1.82 -1.69
N SER A 61 3.80 -2.49 -1.05
CA SER A 61 3.95 -3.94 -1.07
C SER A 61 4.23 -4.47 0.34
N PRO A 62 3.94 -5.75 0.64
CA PRO A 62 4.39 -6.37 1.89
C PRO A 62 5.87 -6.09 2.13
N LYS A 63 6.24 -5.84 3.40
CA LYS A 63 7.66 -5.87 3.76
C LYS A 63 8.14 -7.30 3.51
N GLU A 64 9.13 -7.48 2.63
CA GLU A 64 9.80 -8.77 2.51
C GLU A 64 10.29 -9.15 3.92
N SER A 65 9.78 -10.26 4.44
CA SER A 65 10.41 -10.92 5.57
C SER A 65 11.83 -11.23 5.09
N GLU A 66 12.82 -10.58 5.67
CA GLU A 66 14.17 -11.10 5.64
C GLU A 66 14.03 -12.53 6.17
N GLU A 67 14.09 -13.53 5.29
CA GLU A 67 14.22 -14.91 5.72
C GLU A 67 15.45 -14.89 6.62
N ASP A 68 15.24 -15.12 7.92
CA ASP A 68 16.28 -15.38 8.89
C ASP A 68 17.21 -16.39 8.23
N THR A 69 18.33 -15.89 7.72
CA THR A 69 19.40 -16.74 7.25
C THR A 69 19.97 -17.27 8.55
N GLU A 70 19.40 -18.37 9.03
CA GLU A 70 19.98 -19.17 10.08
C GLU A 70 21.38 -19.54 9.56
N ASP A 71 22.38 -18.75 9.96
CA ASP A 71 23.79 -19.08 9.84
C ASP A 71 23.99 -20.39 10.62
N GLU A 72 23.74 -21.53 9.96
CA GLU A 72 24.28 -22.83 10.34
C GLU A 72 25.80 -22.78 10.13
N ASN A 73 26.49 -22.04 10.99
CA ASN A 73 27.90 -22.22 11.28
C ASN A 73 28.02 -22.47 12.78
N ASP A 74 27.56 -23.64 13.22
CA ASP A 74 27.97 -24.19 14.49
C ASP A 74 28.85 -25.42 14.27
N SER A 75 30.15 -25.19 14.52
CA SER A 75 31.18 -26.12 15.02
C SER A 75 31.74 -27.24 14.12
#